data_AF-A0A454HIU2-F1
#
_entry.id   AF-A0A454HIU2-F1
#
_cell.length_a   1.000
_cell.length_b   1.000
_cell.length_c   1.000
_cell.angle_alpha   90.00
_cell.angle_beta   90.00
_cell.angle_gamma   90.00
#
_symmetry.space_group_name_H-M   'P 1'
#
loop_
_entity.id
_entity.type
_entity.pdbx_description
1 polymer ?
#
loop_
_entity_poly.entity_id
_entity_poly.type
_entity_poly.pdbx_seq_one_letter_code
_entity_poly.pdbx_strand_id
1 'polypeptide(L)'
;MQKDFFEEISNDSEIHKLTGNRGCASEKLYQFCETMVASEYRLLIRPFLDVSTLSARLKAEECISTEYRICDGSWHRMLFAVKKGMSLEM
;
A
#
# COMPACT_ATOMS: atom_id res chain seq x y z
N MET A 1 -16.45 -3.67 13.54
CA MET A 1 -16.20 -3.02 12.24
C MET A 1 -14.79 -3.37 11.82
N GLN A 2 -14.62 -4.02 10.66
CA GLN A 2 -13.30 -4.24 10.07
C GLN A 2 -12.76 -2.86 9.64
N LYS A 3 -11.71 -2.37 10.30
CA LYS A 3 -11.24 -0.98 10.17
C LYS A 3 -10.42 -0.74 8.90
N ASP A 4 -9.84 -1.79 8.33
CA ASP A 4 -9.01 -1.75 7.14
C ASP A 4 -9.06 -3.10 6.41
N PHE A 5 -9.46 -3.08 5.14
CA PHE A 5 -9.57 -4.25 4.28
C PHE A 5 -8.85 -3.97 2.95
N PHE A 6 -8.17 -4.98 2.41
CA PHE A 6 -7.61 -4.93 1.06
C PHE A 6 -8.01 -6.16 0.25
N GLU A 7 -8.00 -5.97 -1.06
CA GLU A 7 -8.09 -7.00 -2.08
C GLU A 7 -7.02 -6.72 -3.15
N GLU A 8 -6.30 -7.75 -3.54
CA GLU A 8 -5.32 -7.71 -4.63
C GLU A 8 -6.06 -7.51 -5.97
N ILE A 9 -5.68 -6.47 -6.72
CA ILE A 9 -6.21 -6.17 -8.05
C ILE A 9 -5.07 -6.31 -9.05
N SER A 10 -5.27 -7.08 -10.12
CA SER A 10 -4.34 -7.20 -11.24
C SER A 10 -5.04 -6.88 -12.56
N ASN A 11 -4.26 -6.51 -13.58
CA ASN A 11 -4.76 -6.41 -14.94
C ASN A 11 -4.85 -7.82 -15.56
N ASP A 12 -5.87 -8.08 -16.39
CA ASP A 12 -6.09 -9.38 -17.06
C ASP A 12 -4.99 -9.75 -18.09
N SER A 13 -4.02 -8.84 -18.32
CA SER A 13 -3.03 -8.96 -19.39
C SER A 13 -1.69 -9.59 -19.03
N GLU A 14 -1.39 -9.97 -17.78
CA GLU A 14 -0.03 -10.43 -17.42
C GLU A 14 0.03 -11.77 -16.67
N ILE A 15 0.56 -12.79 -17.36
CA ILE A 15 1.66 -13.76 -17.09
C ILE A 15 1.95 -14.22 -15.63
N HIS A 16 1.53 -13.52 -14.58
CA HIS A 16 1.71 -13.90 -13.18
C HIS A 16 0.40 -14.43 -12.57
N LYS A 17 0.41 -15.69 -12.10
CA LYS A 17 -0.73 -16.27 -11.37
C LYS A 17 -1.02 -15.45 -10.12
N LEU A 18 -2.23 -14.88 -10.06
CA LEU A 18 -2.80 -14.23 -8.89
C LEU A 18 -2.70 -15.12 -7.65
N THR A 19 -2.32 -14.53 -6.51
CA THR A 19 -2.44 -15.19 -5.20
C THR A 19 -3.86 -15.07 -4.63
N GLY A 20 -4.68 -14.14 -5.14
CA GLY A 20 -6.04 -13.89 -4.66
C GLY A 20 -6.04 -13.32 -3.25
N ASN A 21 -4.98 -12.57 -2.90
CA ASN A 21 -4.77 -12.11 -1.54
C ASN A 21 -5.80 -11.04 -1.15
N ARG A 22 -6.47 -11.27 -0.03
CA ARG A 22 -7.39 -10.31 0.60
C ARG A 22 -7.28 -10.42 2.12
N GLY A 23 -7.65 -9.38 2.84
CA GLY A 23 -7.63 -9.42 4.31
C GLY A 23 -7.37 -8.05 4.94
N CYS A 24 -6.68 -8.06 6.07
CA CYS A 24 -6.33 -6.84 6.81
C CYS A 24 -5.17 -6.10 6.13
N ALA A 25 -5.40 -4.84 5.74
CA ALA A 25 -4.42 -4.06 4.98
C ALA A 25 -3.16 -3.78 5.81
N SER A 26 -3.34 -3.34 7.06
CA SER A 26 -2.24 -3.05 7.97
C SER A 26 -1.36 -4.27 8.21
N GLU A 27 -1.95 -5.43 8.53
CA GLU A 27 -1.19 -6.68 8.74
C GLU A 27 -0.36 -7.04 7.51
N LYS A 28 -0.96 -6.97 6.31
CA LYS A 28 -0.25 -7.30 5.06
C LYS A 28 0.91 -6.35 4.80
N LEU A 29 0.71 -5.05 5.00
CA LEU A 29 1.75 -4.04 4.80
C LEU A 29 2.89 -4.20 5.83
N TYR A 30 2.58 -4.46 7.10
CA TYR A 30 3.59 -4.74 8.11
C TYR A 30 4.38 -6.02 7.80
N GLN A 31 3.72 -7.09 7.38
CA GLN A 31 4.40 -8.32 6.92
C GLN A 31 5.30 -8.05 5.72
N PHE A 32 4.85 -7.26 4.75
CA PHE A 32 5.66 -6.83 3.61
C PHE A 32 6.91 -6.06 4.08
N CYS A 33 6.76 -5.13 5.03
CA CYS A 33 7.88 -4.37 5.58
C CYS A 33 8.95 -5.25 6.21
N GLU A 34 8.56 -6.30 6.95
CA GLU A 34 9.51 -7.17 7.63
C GLU A 34 10.19 -8.17 6.69
N THR A 35 9.54 -8.53 5.58
CA THR A 35 10.01 -9.57 4.66
C THR A 35 10.77 -9.01 3.46
N MET A 36 10.28 -7.90 2.89
CA MET A 36 10.77 -7.39 1.60
C MET A 36 11.60 -6.11 1.72
N VAL A 37 11.37 -5.26 2.73
CA VAL A 37 12.06 -3.96 2.82
C VAL A 37 13.46 -4.13 3.43
N ALA A 38 14.46 -3.49 2.80
CA ALA A 38 15.83 -3.45 3.30
C ALA A 38 15.87 -2.84 4.72
N SER A 39 16.69 -3.41 5.60
CA SER A 39 16.64 -3.12 7.04
C SER A 39 16.84 -1.64 7.35
N GLU A 40 17.70 -0.96 6.61
CA GLU A 40 17.98 0.48 6.75
C GLU A 40 16.80 1.38 6.38
N TYR A 41 15.84 0.89 5.60
CA TYR A 41 14.62 1.63 5.21
C TYR A 41 13.41 1.32 6.10
N ARG A 42 13.43 0.26 6.92
CA ARG A 42 12.24 -0.16 7.70
C ARG A 42 11.74 0.92 8.66
N LEU A 43 12.65 1.66 9.30
CA LEU A 43 12.28 2.75 10.20
C LEU A 43 11.60 3.91 9.46
N LEU A 44 12.03 4.20 8.23
CA LEU A 44 11.42 5.22 7.37
C LEU A 44 10.05 4.76 6.85
N ILE A 45 9.93 3.48 6.48
CA ILE A 45 8.76 2.94 5.80
C ILE A 45 7.61 2.63 6.76
N ARG A 46 7.88 2.17 7.99
CA ARG A 46 6.82 1.82 8.95
C ARG A 46 5.79 2.96 9.18
N PRO A 47 6.18 4.22 9.44
CA PRO A 47 5.23 5.32 9.53
C PRO A 47 4.44 5.57 8.24
N PHE A 48 5.06 5.35 7.08
CA PHE A 48 4.39 5.50 5.78
C PHE A 48 3.28 4.44 5.59
N LEU A 49 3.48 3.23 6.09
CA LEU A 49 2.55 2.10 6.00
C LEU A 49 1.38 2.16 6.99
N ASP A 50 1.40 3.08 7.96
CA ASP A 50 0.35 3.19 8.96
C ASP A 50 -0.97 3.66 8.32
N VAL A 51 -1.85 2.69 8.06
CA VAL A 51 -3.18 2.87 7.45
C VAL A 51 -4.04 3.82 8.28
N SER A 52 -3.88 3.85 9.60
CA SER A 52 -4.69 4.69 10.49
C SER A 52 -4.46 6.18 10.27
N THR A 53 -3.29 6.55 9.72
CA THR A 53 -2.92 7.95 9.42
C THR A 53 -3.25 8.36 7.99
N LEU A 54 -3.60 7.41 7.11
CA LEU A 54 -3.80 7.69 5.67
C LEU A 54 -4.91 8.70 5.44
N SER A 55 -6.02 8.62 6.16
CA SER A 55 -7.13 9.58 6.02
C SER A 55 -6.68 11.02 6.28
N ALA A 56 -5.81 11.24 7.27
CA ALA A 56 -5.28 12.56 7.58
C ALA A 56 -4.27 13.03 6.52
N ARG A 57 -3.35 12.14 6.11
CA ARG A 57 -2.30 12.44 5.13
C ARG A 57 -2.89 12.74 3.74
N LEU A 58 -3.91 11.99 3.32
CA LEU A 58 -4.57 12.13 2.01
C LEU A 58 -5.72 13.15 2.01
N LYS A 59 -5.88 13.94 3.08
CA LYS A 59 -6.93 14.97 3.14
C LYS A 59 -6.69 16.12 2.16
N ALA A 60 -5.42 16.46 1.92
CA ALA A 60 -5.03 17.56 1.04
C ALA A 60 -4.44 17.07 -0.31
N GLU A 61 -3.96 15.82 -0.36
CA GLU A 61 -3.31 15.25 -1.54
C GLU A 61 -4.07 14.00 -2.01
N GLU A 62 -4.28 13.88 -3.31
CA GLU A 62 -4.97 12.71 -3.90
C GLU A 62 -4.11 11.45 -3.85
N CYS A 63 -2.79 11.61 -3.76
CA CYS A 63 -1.85 10.52 -3.59
C CYS A 63 -0.61 10.95 -2.80
N ILE A 64 0.00 10.00 -2.10
CA ILE A 64 1.31 10.15 -1.45
C ILE A 64 2.19 8.98 -1.85
N SER A 65 3.49 9.22 -2.03
CA SER A 65 4.44 8.16 -2.38
C SER A 65 5.75 8.25 -1.64
N THR A 66 6.43 7.12 -1.53
CA THR A 66 7.80 7.03 -1.02
C THR A 66 8.61 6.04 -1.84
N GLU A 67 9.92 6.27 -1.91
CA GLU A 67 10.88 5.35 -2.53
C GLU A 67 11.76 4.71 -1.45
N TYR A 68 12.14 3.45 -1.67
CA TYR A 68 12.94 2.67 -0.74
C TYR A 68 13.65 1.52 -1.45
N ARG A 69 14.61 0.90 -0.77
CA ARG A 69 15.22 -0.34 -1.23
C ARG A 69 14.54 -1.56 -0.63
N ILE A 70 14.44 -2.61 -1.42
CA ILE A 70 14.07 -3.94 -0.93
C ILE A 70 15.33 -4.77 -0.63
N CYS A 71 15.14 -5.94 -0.03
CA CYS A 71 16.22 -6.82 0.44
C CYS A 71 17.24 -7.21 -0.64
N ASP A 72 16.87 -7.20 -1.92
CA ASP A 72 17.80 -7.48 -3.04
C ASP A 72 18.61 -6.26 -3.51
N GLY A 73 18.40 -5.09 -2.89
CA GLY A 73 19.09 -3.84 -3.20
C GLY A 73 18.46 -2.99 -4.31
N SER A 74 17.43 -3.49 -5.00
CA SER A 74 16.70 -2.73 -6.01
C SER A 74 15.81 -1.64 -5.40
N TRP A 75 15.58 -0.59 -6.18
CA TRP A 75 14.73 0.53 -5.79
C TRP A 75 13.27 0.25 -6.16
N HIS A 76 12.39 0.47 -5.19
CA HIS A 76 10.95 0.35 -5.35
C HIS A 76 10.26 1.63 -4.90
N ARG A 77 9.08 1.89 -5.47
CA ARG A 77 8.19 2.99 -5.08
C ARG A 77 6.87 2.42 -4.58
N MET A 78 6.39 2.94 -3.45
CA MET A 78 5.05 2.67 -2.95
C MET A 78 4.19 3.93 -3.02
N LEU A 79 2.92 3.77 -3.40
CA LEU A 79 1.94 4.83 -3.59
C LEU A 79 0.66 4.46 -2.84
N PHE A 80 0.13 5.41 -2.08
CA PHE A 80 -1.27 5.39 -1.67
C PHE A 80 -2.02 6.45 -2.46
N ALA A 81 -3.17 6.09 -3.05
CA ALA A 81 -4.01 6.99 -3.81
C ALA A 81 -5.47 6.84 -3.37
N VAL A 82 -6.17 7.97 -3.27
CA VAL A 82 -7.62 7.98 -3.00
C VAL A 82 -8.36 7.85 -4.31
N LYS A 83 -9.18 6.80 -4.43
CA LYS A 83 -10.21 6.76 -5.47
C LYS A 83 -11.38 7.64 -5.03
N LYS A 84 -11.48 8.85 -5.59
CA LYS A 84 -12.71 9.64 -5.46
C LYS A 84 -13.81 8.90 -6.20
N GLY A 85 -14.85 8.46 -5.49
CA GLY A 85 -16.05 7.94 -6.13
C GLY A 85 -16.63 9.03 -7.02
N MET A 86 -16.93 8.72 -8.27
CA MET A 86 -17.74 9.61 -9.10
C MET A 86 -19.07 9.77 -8.35
N SER A 87 -19.34 10.95 -7.80
CA SER A 87 -20.66 11.29 -7.30
C SER A 87 -21.57 11.26 -8.52
N LEU A 88 -22.35 10.19 -8.68
CA LEU A 88 -23.53 10.23 -9.53
C LEU A 88 -24.48 11.16 -8.80
N GLU A 89 -24.46 12.44 -9.17
CA GLU A 89 -25.53 13.35 -8.82
C GLU A 89 -26.83 12.75 -9.41
N MET A 90 -27.71 12.33 -8.51
CA MET A 90 -29.09 11.91 -8.82
C MET A 90 -29.98 13.13 -9.00
#